data_AF-A0A929NF58-F1
#
_entry.id   AF-A0A929NF58-F1
#
_cell.length_a   1.000
_cell.length_b   1.000
_cell.length_c   1.000
_cell.angle_alpha   90.00
_cell.angle_beta   90.00
_cell.angle_gamma   90.00
#
_symmetry.space_group_name_H-M   'P 1'
#
loop_
_entity.id
_entity.type
_entity.pdbx_description
1 polymer ?
#
loop_
_entity_poly.entity_id
_entity_poly.type
_entity_poly.pdbx_seq_one_letter_code
_entity_poly.pdbx_strand_id
1 'polypeptide(L)'
;AAHPRIVIPYRPAYLTGWLMEKIYGALRIANRPLLTRMAVELVGTDQGFSIEKAQRDLNFTPNVGFEEGMQHVKDWLLQIGYI
;
A
#
# COMPACT_ATOMS: atom_id res chain seq x y z
N ALA A 1 -2.78 -11.46 12.51
CA ALA A 1 -2.18 -11.18 11.18
C ALA A 1 -0.86 -11.92 11.07
N ALA A 2 -0.50 -12.44 9.90
CA ALA A 2 0.83 -13.02 9.71
C ALA A 2 1.87 -11.89 9.82
N HIS A 3 2.85 -12.04 10.71
CA HIS A 3 3.93 -11.07 10.82
C HIS A 3 4.91 -11.23 9.66
N PRO A 4 5.39 -10.13 9.06
CA PRO A 4 6.40 -10.20 8.01
C PRO A 4 7.65 -10.88 8.56
N ARG A 5 8.19 -11.86 7.81
CA ARG A 5 9.42 -12.57 8.18
C ARG A 5 10.67 -11.70 8.06
N ILE A 6 10.58 -10.65 7.25
CA ILE A 6 11.67 -9.71 6.98
C ILE A 6 11.10 -8.30 7.10
N VAL A 7 11.75 -7.46 7.92
CA VAL A 7 11.41 -6.05 8.09
C VAL A 7 12.63 -5.23 7.71
N ILE A 8 12.45 -4.30 6.78
CA ILE A 8 13.49 -3.38 6.33
C ILE A 8 13.11 -1.98 6.82
N PRO A 9 13.99 -1.27 7.55
CA PRO A 9 13.70 0.10 7.97
C PRO A 9 13.49 1.03 6.78
N TYR A 10 12.65 2.06 6.97
CA TYR A 10 12.21 2.96 5.90
C TYR A 10 13.38 3.58 5.10
N ARG A 11 14.39 4.15 5.79
CA ARG A 11 15.50 4.86 5.11
C ARG A 11 16.31 3.93 4.17
N PRO A 12 16.79 2.76 4.61
CA PRO A 12 17.39 1.76 3.71
C PRO A 12 16.48 1.35 2.55
N ALA A 13 15.19 1.11 2.82
CA ALA A 13 14.24 0.72 1.77
C ALA A 13 14.08 1.83 0.72
N TYR A 14 13.97 3.08 1.16
CA TYR A 14 13.84 4.25 0.29
C TYR A 14 15.07 4.45 -0.60
N LEU A 15 16.27 4.34 -0.02
CA LEU A 15 17.52 4.42 -0.77
C LEU A 15 17.63 3.29 -1.81
N THR A 16 17.21 2.09 -1.44
CA THR A 16 17.17 0.94 -2.36
C THR A 16 16.22 1.21 -3.52
N GLY A 17 15.00 1.67 -3.24
CA GLY A 17 14.04 2.06 -4.28
C GLY A 17 14.59 3.12 -5.23
N TRP A 18 15.28 4.14 -4.69
CA TRP A 18 15.94 5.18 -5.50
C TRP A 18 17.03 4.60 -6.42
N LEU A 19 17.90 3.72 -5.89
CA LEU A 19 18.95 3.07 -6.68
C LEU A 19 18.35 2.24 -7.81
N MET A 20 17.32 1.46 -7.52
CA MET A 20 16.66 0.61 -8.51
C MET A 20 16.02 1.43 -9.63
N GLU A 21 15.31 2.51 -9.29
CA GLU A 21 14.74 3.43 -10.27
C GLU A 21 15.81 4.03 -11.19
N LYS A 22 16.97 4.42 -10.63
CA LYS A 22 18.10 4.96 -11.42
C LYS A 22 18.71 3.92 -12.35
N ILE A 23 18.95 2.70 -11.86
CA ILE A 23 19.54 1.61 -12.66
C ILE A 23 18.59 1.22 -13.80
N TYR A 24 17.31 1.02 -13.51
CA TYR A 24 16.33 0.63 -14.52
C TYR A 24 16.15 1.71 -15.59
N GLY A 25 16.13 2.98 -15.19
CA GLY A 25 16.08 4.12 -16.11
C GLY A 25 17.34 4.21 -16.98
N ALA A 26 18.53 4.04 -16.40
CA ALA A 26 19.79 4.07 -17.13
C ALA A 26 19.93 2.92 -18.15
N LEU A 27 19.49 1.72 -17.77
CA LEU A 27 19.51 0.52 -18.62
C LEU A 27 18.30 0.42 -19.56
N ARG A 28 17.37 1.38 -19.52
CA ARG A 28 16.12 1.40 -20.30
C ARG A 28 15.32 0.10 -20.18
N ILE A 29 15.29 -0.47 -18.98
CA ILE A 29 14.49 -1.66 -18.69
C ILE A 29 13.02 -1.26 -18.72
N ALA A 30 12.24 -1.85 -19.61
CA ALA A 30 10.82 -1.51 -19.79
C ALA A 30 9.94 -1.95 -18.60
N ASN A 31 10.38 -2.96 -17.85
CA ASN A 31 9.68 -3.47 -16.68
C ASN A 31 9.82 -2.53 -15.49
N ARG A 32 8.84 -2.54 -14.59
CA ARG A 32 8.93 -1.79 -13.33
C ARG A 32 10.08 -2.31 -12.44
N PRO A 33 10.80 -1.43 -11.73
CA PRO A 33 11.70 -1.85 -10.66
C PRO A 33 10.98 -2.70 -9.61
N LEU A 34 11.67 -3.66 -9.00
CA LEU A 34 11.09 -4.49 -7.93
C LEU A 34 10.67 -3.64 -6.71
N LEU A 35 11.45 -2.62 -6.40
CA LEU A 35 11.15 -1.64 -5.37
C LEU A 35 11.24 -0.23 -5.95
N THR A 36 10.24 0.59 -5.66
CA THR A 36 10.20 2.01 -6.01
C THR A 36 10.09 2.82 -4.72
N ARG A 37 10.49 4.09 -4.76
CA ARG A 37 10.28 5.00 -3.64
C ARG A 37 8.79 5.12 -3.30
N MET A 38 7.93 5.14 -4.32
CA MET A 38 6.47 5.14 -4.15
C MET A 38 5.97 3.92 -3.34
N ALA A 39 6.48 2.72 -3.62
CA ALA A 39 6.11 1.53 -2.85
C ALA A 39 6.56 1.64 -1.38
N VAL A 40 7.75 2.19 -1.13
CA VAL A 40 8.25 2.41 0.23
C VAL A 40 7.41 3.44 0.97
N GLU A 41 7.02 4.53 0.33
CA GLU A 41 6.13 5.54 0.92
C GLU A 41 4.77 4.93 1.27
N LEU A 42 4.15 4.23 0.33
CA LEU A 42 2.81 3.67 0.49
C LEU A 42 2.74 2.64 1.62
N VAL A 43 3.77 1.80 1.78
CA VAL A 43 3.79 0.72 2.77
C VAL A 43 4.44 1.17 4.09
N GLY A 44 5.38 2.10 4.03
CA GLY A 44 6.20 2.52 5.16
C GLY A 44 5.63 3.68 5.97
N THR A 45 4.50 4.26 5.54
CA THR A 45 3.83 5.36 6.24
C THR A 45 2.38 4.98 6.58
N ASP A 46 1.81 5.66 7.56
CA ASP A 46 0.41 5.48 7.91
C ASP A 46 -0.49 6.04 6.79
N GLN A 47 -1.34 5.18 6.24
CA GLN A 47 -2.31 5.52 5.19
C GLN A 47 -3.73 5.71 5.75
N GLY A 48 -3.88 5.76 7.08
CA GLY A 48 -5.13 6.10 7.74
C GLY A 48 -5.49 7.57 7.53
N PHE A 49 -6.60 7.83 6.84
CA PHE A 49 -7.15 9.18 6.70
C PHE A 49 -8.42 9.30 7.54
N SER A 50 -8.54 10.40 8.29
CA SER A 50 -9.77 10.69 9.03
C SER A 50 -10.92 11.00 8.07
N ILE A 51 -12.09 10.43 8.35
CA ILE A 51 -13.34 10.68 7.62
C ILE A 51 -14.17 11.81 8.23
N GLU A 52 -13.68 12.47 9.29
CA GLU A 52 -14.42 13.51 10.03
C GLU A 52 -14.90 14.64 9.11
N LYS A 53 -14.08 15.05 8.14
CA LYS A 53 -14.45 16.08 7.18
C LYS A 53 -15.60 15.62 6.27
N ALA A 54 -15.57 14.37 5.82
CA ALA A 54 -16.65 13.81 5.00
C ALA A 54 -17.94 13.68 5.80
N GLN A 55 -17.85 13.27 7.07
CA GLN A 55 -19.00 13.21 7.98
C GLN A 55 -19.64 14.58 8.16
N ARG A 56 -18.82 15.62 8.43
CA ARG A 56 -19.30 16.98 8.67
C ARG A 56 -19.86 17.65 7.42
N ASP A 57 -19.12 17.59 6.32
CA ASP A 57 -19.40 18.41 5.14
C ASP A 57 -20.38 17.72 4.17
N LEU A 58 -20.45 16.38 4.20
CA LEU A 58 -21.23 15.57 3.25
C LEU A 58 -22.28 14.68 3.93
N ASN A 59 -22.44 14.73 5.25
CA ASN A 59 -23.25 13.78 6.03
C ASN A 59 -22.89 12.31 5.72
N PHE A 60 -21.61 12.06 5.41
CA PHE A 60 -21.15 10.73 5.04
C PHE A 60 -21.22 9.79 6.24
N THR A 61 -21.93 8.68 6.11
CA THR A 61 -21.92 7.58 7.07
C THR A 61 -21.51 6.30 6.34
N PRO A 62 -20.39 5.65 6.72
CA PRO A 62 -20.00 4.41 6.09
C PRO A 62 -21.02 3.30 6.44
N ASN A 63 -21.37 2.47 5.45
CA ASN A 63 -22.31 1.37 5.65
C ASN A 63 -21.76 0.29 6.59
N VAL A 64 -20.44 0.10 6.59
CA VAL A 64 -19.72 -0.89 7.39
C VAL A 64 -18.42 -0.26 7.92
N GLY A 65 -17.90 -0.79 9.03
CA GLY A 65 -16.61 -0.37 9.58
C GLY A 65 -15.43 -0.76 8.68
N PHE A 66 -14.24 -0.21 8.97
CA PHE A 66 -13.04 -0.49 8.19
C PHE A 66 -12.66 -1.97 8.25
N GLU A 67 -12.64 -2.57 9.45
CA GLU A 67 -12.28 -3.97 9.65
C GLU A 67 -13.24 -4.91 8.92
N GLU A 68 -14.54 -4.65 9.02
CA GLU A 68 -15.59 -5.42 8.33
C GLU A 68 -15.44 -5.28 6.80
N GLY A 69 -15.28 -4.05 6.31
CA GLY A 69 -15.04 -3.80 4.89
C GLY A 69 -13.81 -4.53 4.37
N MET A 70 -12.72 -4.58 5.14
CA MET A 70 -11.51 -5.32 4.77
C MET A 70 -11.72 -6.83 4.75
N GLN A 71 -12.59 -7.38 5.62
CA GLN A 71 -12.96 -8.80 5.53
C GLN A 71 -13.77 -9.08 4.26
N HIS A 72 -14.75 -8.23 3.93
CA HIS A 72 -15.52 -8.39 2.69
C HIS A 72 -14.62 -8.37 1.44
N VAL A 73 -13.62 -7.50 1.41
CA VAL A 73 -12.63 -7.46 0.31
C VAL A 73 -11.84 -8.78 0.25
N LYS A 74 -11.38 -9.29 1.39
CA LYS A 74 -10.65 -10.56 1.45
C LYS A 74 -11.52 -11.73 0.97
N ASP A 75 -12.75 -11.81 1.43
CA ASP A 75 -13.68 -12.88 1.05
C ASP A 75 -14.00 -12.84 -0.45
N TRP A 76 -14.16 -11.63 -1.01
CA TRP A 76 -14.32 -11.44 -2.44
C TRP A 76 -13.08 -11.90 -3.24
N LEU A 77 -11.86 -11.57 -2.78
CA LEU A 77 -10.62 -12.01 -3.43
C LEU A 77 -10.46 -13.53 -3.44
N LEU A 78 -10.86 -14.22 -2.35
CA LEU A 78 -10.90 -15.68 -2.28
C LEU A 78 -11.93 -16.26 -3.26
N GLN A 79 -13.11 -15.64 -3.35
CA GLN A 79 -14.18 -16.08 -4.24
C GLN A 79 -13.76 -16.03 -5.72
N ILE A 80 -13.02 -15.00 -6.13
CA ILE A 80 -12.54 -14.87 -7.52
C ILE A 80 -11.24 -15.65 -7.77
N GLY A 81 -10.69 -16.34 -6.77
CA GLY A 81 -9.47 -17.15 -6.89
C GLY A 81 -8.19 -16.33 -7.09
N TYR A 82 -8.16 -15.07 -6.62
CA TYR A 82 -6.98 -14.21 -6.73
C TYR A 82 -5.96 -14.46 -5.61
N ILE A 83 -6.46 -14.84 -4.43
CA ILE A 83 -5.66 -15.28 -3.26
C ILE A 83 -6.16 -16.63 -2.76
#